data_AF-A0A843EL54-F1
#
_entry.id   AF-A0A843EL54-F1
#
_cell.length_a   1.000
_cell.length_b   1.000
_cell.length_c   1.000
_cell.angle_alpha   90.00
_cell.angle_beta   90.00
_cell.angle_gamma   90.00
#
_symmetry.space_group_name_H-M   'P 1'
#
loop_
_entity.id
_entity.type
_entity.pdbx_description
1 polymer ?
#
loop_
_entity_poly.entity_id
_entity_poly.type
_entity_poly.pdbx_seq_one_letter_code
_entity_poly.pdbx_strand_id
1 'polypeptide(L)'
;MTCARRALAAVTGGRVDYIPPANPLAQTTKDLMEFCGASWPKAHRDPKMMADLAAAPYEVCGIEAARPQFDISLEAEVLGCKLDWNKPDRPPVTGPAYTDPKDITWDDNFYKKDRAAVVCEAISILRERYAGELPIIPVITAPFTVAGHIMGVEK
;
A
#
# COMPACT_ATOMS: atom_id res chain seq x y z
N MET A 1 1.87 24.49 10.01
CA MET A 1 2.09 23.09 10.45
C MET A 1 2.51 22.26 9.24
N THR A 2 3.39 21.27 9.35
CA THR A 2 3.66 20.36 8.19
C THR A 2 2.47 19.42 7.99
N CYS A 3 2.28 18.88 6.79
CA CYS A 3 1.23 17.90 6.50
C CYS A 3 1.32 16.71 7.47
N ALA A 4 2.53 16.19 7.71
CA ALA A 4 2.74 15.07 8.60
C ALA A 4 2.36 15.39 10.06
N ARG A 5 2.77 16.56 10.57
CA ARG A 5 2.39 17.00 11.94
C ARG A 5 0.89 17.19 12.06
N ARG A 6 0.25 17.74 11.03
CA ARG A 6 -1.21 17.97 10.99
C ARG A 6 -1.98 16.67 10.98
N ALA A 7 -1.61 15.74 10.11
CA ALA A 7 -2.23 14.41 10.05
C ALA A 7 -2.09 13.66 11.38
N LEU A 8 -0.89 13.65 11.98
CA LEU A 8 -0.67 13.00 13.27
C LEU A 8 -1.49 13.65 14.39
N ALA A 9 -1.48 14.98 14.48
CA ALA A 9 -2.28 15.70 15.47
C ALA A 9 -3.78 15.42 15.32
N ALA A 10 -4.31 15.40 14.08
CA ALA A 10 -5.71 15.11 13.82
C ALA A 10 -6.13 13.73 14.33
N VAL A 11 -5.33 12.68 14.07
CA VAL A 11 -5.68 11.31 14.46
C VAL A 11 -5.50 11.03 15.95
N THR A 12 -4.64 11.79 16.64
CA THR A 12 -4.42 11.66 18.09
C THR A 12 -5.25 12.63 18.93
N GLY A 13 -6.18 13.37 18.33
CA GLY A 13 -7.04 14.34 19.04
C GLY A 13 -6.32 15.64 19.48
N GLY A 14 -5.20 15.97 18.84
CA GLY A 14 -4.47 17.21 19.04
C GLY A 14 -5.12 18.42 18.33
N ARG A 15 -4.53 19.60 18.50
CA ARG A 15 -4.98 20.84 17.83
C ARG A 15 -4.40 20.91 16.41
N VAL A 16 -5.25 21.23 15.45
CA VAL A 16 -4.87 21.45 14.04
C VAL A 16 -5.25 22.85 13.59
N ASP A 17 -4.53 23.38 12.60
CA ASP A 17 -4.82 24.64 11.91
C ASP A 17 -5.99 24.49 10.92
N TYR A 18 -6.15 23.31 10.30
CA TYR A 18 -7.34 22.87 9.58
C TYR A 18 -7.40 21.33 9.55
N ILE A 19 -8.55 20.76 9.15
CA ILE A 19 -8.70 19.31 9.00
C ILE A 19 -7.87 18.86 7.79
N PRO A 20 -6.83 18.02 7.97
CA PRO A 20 -5.97 17.61 6.86
C PRO A 20 -6.74 16.73 5.87
N PRO A 21 -6.61 16.96 4.54
CA PRO A 21 -7.13 16.04 3.53
C PRO A 21 -6.20 14.82 3.36
N ALA A 22 -5.76 14.19 4.46
CA ALA A 22 -4.88 13.03 4.47
C ALA A 22 -5.71 11.75 4.26
N ASN A 23 -5.72 11.21 3.04
CA ASN A 23 -6.53 10.06 2.67
C ASN A 23 -5.74 8.74 2.82
N PRO A 24 -6.20 7.77 3.65
CA PRO A 24 -5.54 6.47 3.81
C PRO A 24 -5.97 5.42 2.76
N LEU A 25 -6.97 5.72 1.94
CA LEU A 25 -7.55 4.78 0.97
C LEU A 25 -6.84 4.87 -0.40
N ALA A 26 -7.23 4.01 -1.34
CA ALA A 26 -6.67 4.04 -2.68
C ALA A 26 -7.07 5.32 -3.44
N GLN A 27 -6.10 5.92 -4.13
CA GLN A 27 -6.25 7.24 -4.77
C GLN A 27 -5.75 7.27 -6.22
N THR A 28 -5.25 6.15 -6.72
CA THR A 28 -4.59 6.04 -8.01
C THR A 28 -5.61 6.06 -9.15
N THR A 29 -5.38 6.89 -10.15
CA THR A 29 -6.16 6.96 -11.39
C THR A 29 -5.23 6.78 -12.59
N LYS A 30 -5.80 6.58 -13.79
CA LYS A 30 -5.00 6.52 -15.03
C LYS A 30 -4.26 7.83 -15.29
N ASP A 31 -4.88 8.97 -15.01
CA ASP A 31 -4.26 10.29 -15.22
C ASP A 31 -3.06 10.49 -14.28
N LEU A 32 -3.15 10.02 -13.03
CA LEU A 32 -2.02 10.07 -12.10
C LEU A 32 -0.89 9.12 -12.51
N MET A 33 -1.23 7.94 -13.04
CA MET A 33 -0.24 7.01 -13.61
C MET A 33 0.50 7.64 -14.79
N GLU A 34 -0.22 8.28 -15.71
CA GLU A 34 0.37 9.01 -16.83
C GLU A 34 1.27 10.16 -16.36
N PHE A 35 0.77 10.97 -15.42
CA PHE A 35 1.52 12.11 -14.85
C PHE A 35 2.89 11.70 -14.29
N CYS A 36 2.94 10.61 -13.51
CA CYS A 36 4.17 10.17 -12.86
C CYS A 36 4.96 9.11 -13.66
N GLY A 37 4.51 8.75 -14.87
CA GLY A 37 5.15 7.74 -15.70
C GLY A 37 5.11 6.32 -15.10
N ALA A 38 4.12 6.03 -14.25
CA ALA A 38 3.90 4.71 -13.66
C ALA A 38 2.79 3.96 -14.39
N SER A 39 2.73 2.63 -14.21
CA SER A 39 1.59 1.84 -14.70
C SER A 39 1.39 0.59 -13.86
N TRP A 40 0.18 0.06 -13.86
CA TRP A 40 -0.07 -1.28 -13.34
C TRP A 40 0.11 -2.34 -14.43
N PRO A 41 0.66 -3.52 -14.10
CA PRO A 41 1.09 -3.96 -12.76
C PRO A 41 2.50 -3.53 -12.34
N LYS A 42 3.26 -2.80 -13.19
CA LYS A 42 4.68 -2.49 -12.96
C LYS A 42 4.95 -1.78 -11.63
N ALA A 43 4.09 -0.82 -11.25
CA ALA A 43 4.22 -0.09 -9.99
C ALA A 43 4.02 -0.95 -8.73
N HIS A 44 3.55 -2.20 -8.85
CA HIS A 44 3.54 -3.16 -7.73
C HIS A 44 4.88 -3.89 -7.55
N ARG A 45 5.81 -3.75 -8.50
CA ARG A 45 7.08 -4.49 -8.56
C ARG A 45 8.31 -3.58 -8.67
N ASP A 46 8.12 -2.30 -8.95
CA ASP A 46 9.18 -1.30 -9.01
C ASP A 46 9.02 -0.26 -7.88
N PRO A 47 10.01 -0.11 -7.00
CA PRO A 47 9.89 0.73 -5.80
C PRO A 47 9.84 2.21 -6.14
N LYS A 48 10.53 2.64 -7.22
CA LYS A 48 10.52 4.03 -7.67
C LYS A 48 9.15 4.40 -8.26
N MET A 49 8.61 3.57 -9.15
CA MET A 49 7.26 3.76 -9.69
C MET A 49 6.20 3.73 -8.59
N MET A 50 6.35 2.86 -7.58
CA MET A 50 5.45 2.85 -6.43
C MET A 50 5.52 4.15 -5.64
N ALA A 51 6.72 4.65 -5.34
CA ALA A 51 6.91 5.92 -4.65
C ALA A 51 6.33 7.09 -5.46
N ASP A 52 6.62 7.15 -6.77
CA ASP A 52 6.14 8.19 -7.68
C ASP A 52 4.61 8.22 -7.77
N LEU A 53 3.98 7.05 -7.94
CA LEU A 53 2.53 6.95 -8.01
C LEU A 53 1.84 7.21 -6.65
N ALA A 54 2.47 6.82 -5.54
CA ALA A 54 1.95 7.09 -4.20
C ALA A 54 2.01 8.60 -3.84
N ALA A 55 2.98 9.32 -4.41
CA ALA A 55 3.16 10.76 -4.27
C ALA A 55 2.24 11.59 -5.19
N ALA A 56 1.88 11.06 -6.35
CA ALA A 56 1.15 11.81 -7.38
C ALA A 56 -0.15 12.50 -6.89
N PRO A 57 -1.01 11.90 -6.03
CA PRO A 57 -2.17 12.60 -5.48
C PRO A 57 -1.83 13.88 -4.68
N TYR A 58 -0.70 13.87 -3.96
CA TYR A 58 -0.21 15.03 -3.26
C TYR A 58 0.30 16.09 -4.24
N GLU A 59 1.15 15.69 -5.18
CA GLU A 59 1.82 16.59 -6.13
C GLU A 59 0.86 17.24 -7.14
N VAL A 60 -0.22 16.54 -7.52
CA VAL A 60 -1.19 17.01 -8.52
C VAL A 60 -2.42 17.64 -7.88
N CYS A 61 -2.95 17.05 -6.81
CA CYS A 61 -4.25 17.40 -6.25
C CYS A 61 -4.18 18.02 -4.84
N GLY A 62 -3.01 18.08 -4.22
CA GLY A 62 -2.86 18.60 -2.86
C GLY A 62 -3.42 17.69 -1.76
N ILE A 63 -3.60 16.40 -2.05
CA ILE A 63 -4.01 15.42 -1.03
C ILE A 63 -2.81 15.17 -0.12
N GLU A 64 -2.91 15.58 1.15
CA GLU A 64 -1.80 15.68 2.09
C GLU A 64 -1.33 14.33 2.67
N ALA A 65 -1.19 13.30 1.84
CA ALA A 65 -0.58 12.01 2.20
C ALA A 65 -0.01 11.30 0.96
N ALA A 66 1.07 10.54 1.17
CA ALA A 66 1.50 9.51 0.23
C ALA A 66 1.06 8.13 0.74
N ARG A 67 0.47 7.31 -0.13
CA ARG A 67 -0.18 6.05 0.26
C ARG A 67 0.30 4.86 -0.61
N PRO A 68 1.47 4.25 -0.32
CA PRO A 68 1.86 2.95 -0.89
C PRO A 68 1.21 1.80 -0.10
N GLN A 69 0.95 0.59 -0.58
CA GLN A 69 0.89 -0.01 -1.92
C GLN A 69 -0.55 -0.03 -2.46
N PHE A 70 -0.78 -0.45 -3.70
CA PHE A 70 -2.06 -0.21 -4.38
C PHE A 70 -3.09 -1.35 -4.35
N ASP A 71 -2.82 -2.43 -3.62
CA ASP A 71 -3.70 -3.59 -3.48
C ASP A 71 -3.83 -4.04 -2.01
N ILE A 72 -4.65 -5.07 -1.78
CA ILE A 72 -4.91 -5.69 -0.47
C ILE A 72 -4.49 -7.17 -0.46
N SER A 73 -3.54 -7.53 -1.32
CA SER A 73 -3.16 -8.92 -1.61
C SER A 73 -1.72 -9.23 -1.18
N LEU A 74 -0.98 -8.27 -0.60
CA LEU A 74 0.41 -8.47 -0.17
C LEU A 74 0.53 -9.55 0.89
N GLU A 75 -0.22 -9.44 1.97
CA GLU A 75 -0.15 -10.37 3.10
C GLU A 75 -0.57 -11.77 2.67
N ALA A 76 -1.56 -11.88 1.79
CA ALA A 76 -1.97 -13.16 1.21
C ALA A 76 -0.86 -13.78 0.37
N GLU A 77 -0.17 -12.99 -0.48
CA GLU A 77 0.97 -13.49 -1.27
C GLU A 77 2.15 -13.93 -0.37
N VAL A 78 2.44 -13.17 0.70
CA VAL A 78 3.45 -13.55 1.72
C VAL A 78 3.08 -14.89 2.38
N LEU A 79 1.80 -15.13 2.59
CA LEU A 79 1.24 -16.38 3.14
C LEU A 79 0.99 -17.44 2.05
N GLY A 80 1.58 -17.30 0.86
CA GLY A 80 1.59 -18.34 -0.16
C GLY A 80 0.41 -18.34 -1.14
N CYS A 81 -0.52 -17.38 -1.05
CA CYS A 81 -1.53 -17.23 -2.09
C CYS A 81 -0.91 -16.81 -3.42
N LYS A 82 -1.44 -17.35 -4.52
CA LYS A 82 -1.10 -16.89 -5.88
C LYS A 82 -2.05 -15.77 -6.29
N LEU A 83 -1.54 -14.83 -7.08
CA LEU A 83 -2.30 -13.69 -7.57
C LEU A 83 -2.43 -13.71 -9.09
N ASP A 84 -3.57 -13.25 -9.61
CA ASP A 84 -3.79 -13.10 -11.06
C ASP A 84 -3.35 -11.72 -11.55
N TRP A 85 -2.13 -11.67 -12.08
CA TRP A 85 -1.54 -10.44 -12.63
C TRP A 85 -2.00 -10.10 -14.06
N ASN A 86 -2.87 -10.93 -14.67
CA ASN A 86 -3.42 -10.63 -16.00
C ASN A 86 -4.63 -9.68 -15.95
N LYS A 87 -5.07 -9.29 -14.75
CA LYS A 87 -6.16 -8.33 -14.58
C LYS A 87 -5.65 -6.90 -14.77
N PRO A 88 -6.46 -6.01 -15.39
CA PRO A 88 -6.07 -4.61 -15.62
C PRO A 88 -6.10 -3.73 -14.37
N ASP A 89 -6.61 -4.26 -13.26
CA ASP A 89 -6.79 -3.58 -11.96
C ASP A 89 -5.95 -4.31 -10.89
N ARG A 90 -6.30 -4.18 -9.62
CA ARG A 90 -5.68 -4.88 -8.49
C ARG A 90 -5.70 -6.40 -8.72
N PRO A 91 -4.57 -7.09 -8.48
CA PRO A 91 -4.48 -8.52 -8.73
C PRO A 91 -5.29 -9.30 -7.67
N PRO A 92 -6.33 -10.06 -8.06
CA PRO A 92 -7.09 -10.88 -7.13
C PRO A 92 -6.28 -12.12 -6.71
N VAL A 93 -6.58 -12.63 -5.53
CA VAL A 93 -6.11 -13.95 -5.09
C VAL A 93 -6.79 -15.03 -5.95
N THR A 94 -6.02 -15.97 -6.50
CA THR A 94 -6.55 -17.03 -7.37
C THR A 94 -7.24 -18.15 -6.59
N GLY A 95 -6.99 -18.24 -5.30
CA GLY A 95 -7.55 -19.24 -4.39
C GLY A 95 -6.82 -19.29 -3.05
N PRO A 96 -7.40 -19.97 -2.04
CA PRO A 96 -6.81 -20.10 -0.72
C PRO A 96 -5.50 -20.90 -0.77
N ALA A 97 -4.54 -20.51 0.07
CA ALA A 97 -3.26 -21.20 0.22
C ALA A 97 -3.36 -22.39 1.19
N TYR A 98 -4.32 -22.37 2.12
CA TYR A 98 -4.42 -23.34 3.20
C TYR A 98 -5.83 -23.92 3.33
N THR A 99 -5.89 -25.14 3.87
CA THR A 99 -7.14 -25.82 4.22
C THR A 99 -7.28 -26.06 5.73
N ASP A 100 -6.17 -26.24 6.45
CA ASP A 100 -6.12 -26.36 7.90
C ASP A 100 -5.32 -25.17 8.47
N PRO A 101 -5.86 -24.40 9.44
CA PRO A 101 -5.13 -23.31 10.09
C PRO A 101 -3.79 -23.72 10.73
N LYS A 102 -3.60 -25.00 11.07
CA LYS A 102 -2.35 -25.51 11.65
C LYS A 102 -1.17 -25.52 10.67
N ASP A 103 -1.45 -25.49 9.36
CA ASP A 103 -0.43 -25.53 8.31
C ASP A 103 0.06 -24.12 7.93
N ILE A 104 -0.55 -23.08 8.50
CA ILE A 104 -0.19 -21.68 8.21
C ILE A 104 1.26 -21.44 8.63
N THR A 105 2.05 -20.94 7.69
CA THR A 105 3.47 -20.65 7.88
C THR A 105 3.88 -19.47 7.00
N TRP A 106 4.94 -18.77 7.39
CA TRP A 106 5.51 -17.68 6.62
C TRP A 106 7.02 -17.64 6.83
N ASP A 107 7.72 -16.92 5.94
CA ASP A 107 9.14 -16.62 6.12
C ASP A 107 9.29 -15.39 7.01
N ASP A 108 9.94 -15.49 8.17
CA ASP A 108 10.19 -14.35 9.07
C ASP A 108 11.02 -13.22 8.43
N ASN A 109 11.68 -13.47 7.29
CA ASN A 109 12.39 -12.47 6.49
C ASN A 109 11.62 -12.03 5.23
N PHE A 110 10.30 -12.25 5.15
CA PHE A 110 9.48 -11.89 3.99
C PHE A 110 9.68 -10.44 3.53
N TYR A 111 9.89 -9.51 4.46
CA TYR A 111 10.08 -8.08 4.19
C TYR A 111 11.38 -7.74 3.44
N LYS A 112 12.31 -8.69 3.30
CA LYS A 112 13.58 -8.52 2.58
C LYS A 112 13.52 -9.00 1.13
N LYS A 113 12.40 -9.56 0.68
CA LYS A 113 12.25 -10.11 -0.67
C LYS A 113 10.92 -9.73 -1.32
N ASP A 114 10.83 -10.00 -2.61
CA ASP A 114 9.60 -9.89 -3.42
C ASP A 114 8.89 -8.53 -3.24
N ARG A 115 7.54 -8.49 -3.27
CA ARG A 115 6.80 -7.23 -3.16
C ARG A 115 6.95 -6.54 -1.82
N ALA A 116 7.14 -7.28 -0.73
CA ALA A 116 7.29 -6.66 0.58
C ALA A 116 8.55 -5.79 0.63
N ALA A 117 9.66 -6.25 0.04
CA ALA A 117 10.86 -5.43 -0.12
C ALA A 117 10.61 -4.19 -0.99
N VAL A 118 9.89 -4.33 -2.10
CA VAL A 118 9.52 -3.21 -2.98
C VAL A 118 8.74 -2.14 -2.22
N VAL A 119 7.79 -2.53 -1.37
CA VAL A 119 7.02 -1.60 -0.52
C VAL A 119 7.91 -0.90 0.49
N CYS A 120 8.79 -1.64 1.18
CA CYS A 120 9.73 -1.05 2.13
C CYS A 120 10.70 -0.06 1.48
N GLU A 121 11.17 -0.36 0.27
CA GLU A 121 12.03 0.53 -0.50
C GLU A 121 11.27 1.77 -1.00
N ALA A 122 10.03 1.62 -1.48
CA ALA A 122 9.18 2.75 -1.86
C ALA A 122 8.91 3.70 -0.68
N ILE A 123 8.67 3.16 0.52
CA ILE A 123 8.53 3.95 1.76
C ILE A 123 9.83 4.71 2.07
N SER A 124 10.99 4.07 1.85
CA SER A 124 12.29 4.71 2.07
C SER A 124 12.52 5.87 1.09
N ILE A 125 12.22 5.68 -0.20
CA ILE A 125 12.28 6.73 -1.23
C ILE A 125 11.37 7.90 -0.87
N LEU A 126 10.12 7.64 -0.47
CA LEU A 126 9.18 8.68 -0.05
C LEU A 126 9.68 9.44 1.18
N ARG A 127 10.28 8.73 2.14
CA ARG A 127 10.82 9.32 3.37
C ARG A 127 11.98 10.26 3.07
N GLU A 128 12.88 9.86 2.18
CA GLU A 128 13.99 10.70 1.71
C GLU A 128 13.47 11.92 0.94
N ARG A 129 12.49 11.72 0.04
CA ARG A 129 11.92 12.77 -0.80
C ARG A 129 11.25 13.89 -0.01
N TYR A 130 10.46 13.55 1.01
CA TYR A 130 9.65 14.53 1.75
C TYR A 130 10.20 14.86 3.14
N ALA A 131 11.29 14.23 3.59
CA ALA A 131 11.97 14.55 4.84
C ALA A 131 11.06 14.72 6.09
N GLY A 132 9.95 13.97 6.15
CA GLY A 132 8.95 14.06 7.22
C GLY A 132 7.94 15.21 7.11
N GLU A 133 7.88 15.91 5.98
CA GLU A 133 6.88 16.94 5.72
C GLU A 133 5.52 16.36 5.29
N LEU A 134 5.54 15.28 4.51
CA LEU A 134 4.35 14.54 4.05
C LEU A 134 4.18 13.24 4.86
N PRO A 135 2.99 12.92 5.38
CA PRO A 135 2.76 11.63 6.02
C PRO A 135 2.75 10.52 4.97
N ILE A 136 3.47 9.45 5.25
CA ILE A 136 3.46 8.21 4.47
C ILE A 136 2.54 7.24 5.20
N ILE A 137 1.43 6.88 4.57
CA ILE A 137 0.39 6.04 5.17
C ILE A 137 0.37 4.73 4.39
N PRO A 138 1.26 3.77 4.73
CA PRO A 138 1.25 2.50 4.04
C PRO A 138 0.01 1.68 4.42
N VAL A 139 -0.53 0.91 3.49
CA VAL A 139 -1.68 0.02 3.78
C VAL A 139 -1.27 -1.41 4.01
N ILE A 140 -1.82 -1.93 5.11
CA ILE A 140 -1.81 -3.32 5.50
C ILE A 140 -3.24 -3.84 5.47
N THR A 141 -3.43 -5.05 4.95
CA THR A 141 -4.72 -5.72 4.90
C THR A 141 -5.12 -6.22 6.30
N ALA A 142 -6.36 -5.97 6.71
CA ALA A 142 -6.84 -6.37 8.03
C ALA A 142 -6.81 -7.90 8.22
N PRO A 143 -6.50 -8.42 9.42
CA PRO A 143 -6.33 -9.86 9.66
C PRO A 143 -7.52 -10.72 9.22
N PHE A 144 -8.75 -10.22 9.39
CA PHE A 144 -9.95 -10.94 8.95
C PHE A 144 -10.01 -11.12 7.43
N THR A 145 -9.68 -10.07 6.67
CA THR A 145 -9.60 -10.13 5.21
C THR A 145 -8.47 -11.06 4.76
N VAL A 146 -7.32 -11.02 5.43
CA VAL A 146 -6.21 -11.94 5.16
C VAL A 146 -6.63 -13.39 5.41
N ALA A 147 -7.32 -13.68 6.53
CA ALA A 147 -7.85 -15.01 6.83
C ALA A 147 -8.80 -15.50 5.72
N GLY A 148 -9.70 -14.63 5.26
CA GLY A 148 -10.57 -14.92 4.13
C GLY A 148 -9.82 -15.23 2.83
N HIS A 149 -8.75 -14.48 2.52
CA HIS A 149 -7.90 -14.75 1.35
C HIS A 149 -7.21 -16.12 1.44
N ILE A 150 -6.64 -16.46 2.59
CA ILE A 150 -5.78 -17.65 2.71
C ILE A 150 -6.56 -18.95 2.97
N MET A 151 -7.78 -18.89 3.52
CA MET A 151 -8.61 -20.06 3.85
C MET A 151 -9.85 -20.23 2.94
N GLY A 152 -10.26 -19.16 2.26
CA GLY A 152 -11.53 -19.06 1.53
C GLY A 152 -12.64 -18.50 2.42
N VAL A 153 -13.56 -17.73 1.82
CA VAL A 153 -14.67 -17.06 2.52
C VAL A 153 -15.94 -17.92 2.57
N GLU A 154 -16.07 -18.89 1.67
CA GLU A 154 -17.27 -19.73 1.51
C GLU A 154 -17.24 -21.03 2.34
N LYS A 155 -16.36 -21.13 3.35
CA LYS A 155 -16.28 -22.29 4.23
C LYS A 155 -17.10 -22.11 5.51
#